data_AF-A0A2M6WWL1-F1
#
_entry.id   AF-A0A2M6WWL1-F1
#
_cell.length_a   1.000
_cell.length_b   1.000
_cell.length_c   1.000
_cell.angle_alpha   90.00
_cell.angle_beta   90.00
_cell.angle_gamma   90.00
#
_symmetry.space_group_name_H-M   'P 1'
#
loop_
_entity.id
_entity.type
_entity.pdbx_description
1 polymer ?
#
loop_
_entity_poly.entity_id
_entity_poly.type
_entity_poly.pdbx_seq_one_letter_code
_entity_poly.pdbx_strand_id
1 'polypeptide(L)'
;MAHTKAKGTSKLGRDSESKRLGVKVFGGTTIHAGAILVRQRGTKFRPGENVKRGSDDSLYAVRDGIVEFKNKKITKFTGNKVIRQVISIKTADKPRRANLNSKSDDVNAQKKLSDLPVKPSVKKSATRGK
;
A
#
# COMPACT_ATOMS: atom_id res chain seq x y z
N MET A 1 -13.88 -74.78 1.38
CA MET A 1 -13.02 -73.58 1.50
C MET A 1 -13.12 -72.77 0.22
N ALA A 2 -13.72 -71.59 0.27
CA ALA A 2 -13.65 -70.61 -0.82
C ALA A 2 -13.72 -69.21 -0.18
N HIS A 3 -12.61 -68.78 0.43
CA HIS A 3 -12.42 -67.37 0.72
C HIS A 3 -11.94 -66.71 -0.57
N THR A 4 -12.88 -66.27 -1.41
CA THR A 4 -12.56 -65.27 -2.41
C THR A 4 -12.14 -64.01 -1.65
N LYS A 5 -10.83 -63.72 -1.66
CA LYS A 5 -10.32 -62.41 -1.27
C LYS A 5 -10.89 -61.40 -2.27
N ALA A 6 -12.08 -60.89 -2.00
CA ALA A 6 -12.62 -59.72 -2.66
C ALA A 6 -11.74 -58.54 -2.25
N LYS A 7 -10.64 -58.35 -2.97
CA LYS A 7 -9.77 -57.19 -2.83
C LYS A 7 -10.52 -56.02 -3.45
N GLY A 8 -11.33 -55.34 -2.64
CA GLY A 8 -12.05 -54.15 -3.08
C GLY A 8 -11.07 -53.16 -3.71
N THR A 9 -11.32 -52.79 -4.96
CA THR A 9 -10.52 -51.74 -5.60
C THR A 9 -10.97 -50.41 -4.99
N SER A 10 -10.04 -49.58 -4.53
CA SER A 10 -10.35 -48.23 -4.07
C SER A 10 -10.80 -47.41 -5.29
N LYS A 11 -12.11 -47.33 -5.49
CA LYS A 11 -12.78 -46.57 -6.58
C LYS A 11 -12.59 -45.04 -6.48
N LEU A 12 -11.84 -44.57 -5.48
CA LEU A 12 -11.74 -43.16 -5.07
C LEU A 12 -10.27 -42.77 -4.86
N GLY A 13 -9.53 -42.70 -5.95
CA GLY A 13 -8.21 -42.05 -6.02
C GLY A 13 -8.31 -40.84 -6.94
N ARG A 14 -8.84 -39.72 -6.44
CA ARG A 14 -8.80 -38.44 -7.17
C ARG A 14 -7.79 -37.54 -6.49
N ASP A 15 -6.60 -37.45 -7.08
CA ASP A 15 -5.65 -36.43 -6.70
C ASP A 15 -5.94 -35.14 -7.47
N SER A 16 -5.87 -34.02 -6.77
CA SER A 16 -6.06 -32.71 -7.34
C SER A 16 -4.73 -32.00 -7.50
N GLU A 17 -4.54 -31.34 -8.64
CA GLU A 17 -3.32 -30.58 -8.90
C GLU A 17 -3.04 -29.52 -7.84
N SER A 18 -1.75 -29.36 -7.51
CA SER A 18 -1.31 -28.40 -6.51
C SER A 18 -1.70 -26.97 -6.90
N LYS A 19 -2.25 -26.21 -5.96
CA LYS A 19 -2.76 -24.84 -6.21
C LYS A 19 -1.68 -23.75 -6.10
N ARG A 20 -0.40 -24.15 -5.98
CA ARG A 20 0.79 -23.28 -5.90
C ARG A 20 0.64 -22.13 -4.88
N LEU A 21 -0.01 -22.43 -3.76
CA LEU A 21 -0.19 -21.52 -2.63
C LEU A 21 1.16 -21.28 -1.93
N GLY A 22 1.29 -20.14 -1.25
CA GLY A 22 2.48 -19.79 -0.50
C GLY A 22 2.82 -18.30 -0.58
N VAL A 23 3.94 -17.97 0.06
CA VAL A 23 4.55 -16.64 0.02
C VAL A 23 5.11 -16.39 -1.37
N LYS A 24 4.86 -15.20 -1.91
CA LYS A 24 5.35 -14.73 -3.21
C LYS A 24 6.41 -13.66 -3.07
N VAL A 25 6.31 -12.85 -2.02
CA VAL A 25 7.30 -11.83 -1.67
C VAL A 25 7.74 -12.02 -0.22
N PHE A 26 9.05 -12.06 -0.01
CA PHE A 26 9.66 -12.23 1.31
C PHE A 26 9.82 -10.89 2.05
N GLY A 27 10.14 -10.95 3.34
CA GLY A 27 10.38 -9.76 4.15
C GLY A 27 11.64 -9.02 3.69
N GLY A 28 11.62 -7.69 3.76
CA GLY A 28 12.73 -6.83 3.35
C GLY A 28 12.76 -6.48 1.85
N THR A 29 11.87 -7.06 1.04
CA THR A 29 11.78 -6.74 -0.39
C THR A 29 10.98 -5.46 -0.63
N THR A 30 11.48 -4.59 -1.51
CA THR A 30 10.75 -3.43 -2.02
C THR A 30 9.75 -3.88 -3.08
N ILE A 31 8.51 -3.41 -2.97
CA ILE A 31 7.43 -3.76 -3.89
C ILE A 31 6.61 -2.54 -4.28
N HIS A 32 5.92 -2.69 -5.40
CA HIS A 32 4.90 -1.75 -5.86
C HIS A 32 3.51 -2.14 -5.36
N ALA A 33 2.59 -1.17 -5.39
CA ALA A 33 1.18 -1.36 -5.16
C ALA A 33 0.60 -2.39 -6.14
N GLY A 34 -0.35 -3.19 -5.66
CA GLY A 34 -0.96 -4.29 -6.41
C GLY A 34 -0.18 -5.60 -6.37
N ALA A 35 1.08 -5.62 -5.93
CA ALA A 35 1.86 -6.84 -5.83
C ALA A 35 1.22 -7.87 -4.87
N ILE A 36 1.19 -9.14 -5.28
CA ILE A 36 0.70 -10.25 -4.46
C ILE A 36 1.79 -10.67 -3.48
N LEU A 37 1.49 -10.61 -2.19
CA LEU A 37 2.41 -10.99 -1.12
C LEU A 37 2.33 -12.49 -0.82
N VAL A 38 1.10 -13.00 -0.66
CA VAL A 38 0.84 -14.39 -0.27
C VAL A 38 -0.45 -14.87 -0.95
N ARG A 39 -0.43 -16.11 -1.45
CA ARG A 39 -1.64 -16.86 -1.82
C ARG A 39 -1.88 -17.94 -0.78
N GLN A 40 -3.04 -17.96 -0.14
CA GLN A 40 -3.33 -18.86 0.97
C GLN A 40 -4.77 -19.38 0.92
N ARG A 41 -5.10 -20.33 1.80
CA ARG A 41 -6.47 -20.76 2.09
C ARG A 41 -6.73 -20.53 3.56
N GLY A 42 -7.73 -19.73 3.88
CA GLY A 42 -7.89 -19.13 5.20
C GLY A 42 -6.80 -18.10 5.51
N THR A 43 -6.93 -17.42 6.63
CA THR A 43 -6.02 -16.36 7.05
C THR A 43 -4.90 -16.90 7.94
N LYS A 44 -3.92 -17.61 7.36
CA LYS A 44 -2.70 -18.02 8.09
C LYS A 44 -1.85 -16.77 8.40
N PHE A 45 -1.65 -15.95 7.37
CA PHE A 45 -1.13 -14.60 7.48
C PHE A 45 -2.31 -13.63 7.50
N ARG A 46 -2.21 -12.61 8.34
CA ARG A 46 -3.23 -11.55 8.43
C ARG A 46 -2.74 -10.26 7.79
N PRO A 47 -3.65 -9.48 7.18
CA PRO A 47 -3.32 -8.17 6.65
C PRO A 47 -2.96 -7.22 7.79
N GLY A 48 -1.87 -6.49 7.63
CA GLY A 48 -1.47 -5.36 8.46
C GLY A 48 -1.62 -4.05 7.72
N GLU A 49 -0.78 -3.08 8.05
CA GLU A 49 -0.79 -1.76 7.42
C GLU A 49 -0.45 -1.83 5.92
N ASN A 50 -1.19 -1.07 5.12
CA ASN A 50 -1.04 -0.99 3.66
C ASN A 50 -1.18 -2.33 2.91
N VAL A 51 -1.77 -3.35 3.54
CA VAL A 51 -2.04 -4.66 2.94
C VAL A 51 -3.54 -4.93 3.02
N LYS A 52 -4.11 -5.46 1.93
CA LYS A 52 -5.51 -5.86 1.88
C LYS A 52 -5.64 -7.35 1.55
N ARG A 53 -6.82 -7.89 1.86
CA ARG A 53 -7.18 -9.29 1.61
C ARG A 53 -8.17 -9.38 0.46
N GLY A 54 -7.90 -10.26 -0.50
CA GLY A 54 -8.81 -10.60 -1.60
C GLY A 54 -9.91 -11.58 -1.18
N SER A 55 -10.82 -11.91 -2.10
CA SER A 55 -11.90 -12.89 -1.86
C SER A 55 -11.38 -14.31 -1.64
N ASP A 56 -10.22 -14.65 -2.21
CA ASP A 56 -9.54 -15.94 -2.09
C ASP A 56 -8.55 -15.99 -0.91
N ASP A 57 -8.66 -15.06 0.05
CA ASP A 57 -7.74 -14.83 1.17
C ASP A 57 -6.30 -14.43 0.80
N SER A 58 -6.01 -14.18 -0.48
CA SER A 58 -4.71 -13.65 -0.90
C SER A 58 -4.46 -12.27 -0.31
N LEU A 59 -3.20 -12.00 0.05
CA LEU A 59 -2.77 -10.70 0.55
C LEU A 59 -2.04 -9.95 -0.56
N TYR A 60 -2.40 -8.68 -0.75
CA TYR A 60 -1.79 -7.81 -1.76
C TYR A 60 -1.46 -6.42 -1.19
N ALA A 61 -0.48 -5.79 -1.81
CA ALA A 61 0.01 -4.46 -1.47
C ALA A 61 -0.95 -3.37 -1.94
N VAL A 62 -1.27 -2.42 -1.06
CA VAL A 62 -2.06 -1.22 -1.42
C VAL A 62 -1.14 -0.06 -1.77
N ARG A 63 0.07 -0.04 -1.24
CA ARG A 63 1.07 1.01 -1.45
C ARG A 63 2.44 0.41 -1.68
N ASP A 64 3.29 1.19 -2.32
CA ASP A 64 4.70 0.90 -2.52
C ASP A 64 5.46 0.99 -1.19
N GLY A 65 6.45 0.12 -1.03
CA GLY A 65 7.30 0.10 0.16
C GLY A 65 7.95 -1.24 0.40
N ILE A 66 8.43 -1.44 1.63
CA ILE A 66 9.17 -2.63 2.04
C ILE A 66 8.25 -3.57 2.84
N VAL A 67 8.25 -4.85 2.48
CA VAL A 67 7.44 -5.87 3.15
C VAL A 67 8.03 -6.22 4.51
N GLU A 68 7.19 -6.26 5.54
CA GLU A 68 7.56 -6.62 6.90
C GLU A 68 6.60 -7.68 7.46
N PHE A 69 7.16 -8.73 8.05
CA PHE A 69 6.42 -9.80 8.73
C PHE A 69 6.57 -9.62 10.25
N LYS A 70 5.47 -9.54 10.99
CA LYS A 70 5.47 -9.44 12.46
C LYS A 70 4.59 -10.48 13.11
N ASN A 71 5.06 -11.05 14.22
CA ASN A 71 4.21 -11.85 15.09
C ASN A 71 3.37 -10.93 15.97
N LYS A 72 2.03 -11.05 15.90
CA LYS A 72 1.09 -10.30 16.73
C LYS A 72 0.16 -11.24 17.48
N LYS A 73 -0.12 -10.91 18.74
CA LYS A 73 -1.14 -11.60 19.55
C LYS A 73 -2.51 -11.05 19.16
N ILE A 74 -3.43 -11.92 18.77
CA ILE A 74 -4.76 -11.55 18.32
C ILE A 74 -5.80 -12.37 19.07
N THR A 75 -6.85 -11.70 19.53
CA THR A 75 -8.03 -12.35 20.11
C THR A 75 -8.82 -13.03 18.99
N LYS A 76 -9.09 -14.32 19.16
CA LYS A 76 -10.08 -15.03 18.35
C LYS A 76 -11.48 -14.57 18.75
N PHE A 77 -12.46 -14.86 17.91
CA PHE A 77 -13.87 -14.65 18.22
C PHE A 77 -14.27 -15.33 19.55
N THR A 78 -13.74 -16.52 19.83
CA THR A 78 -13.94 -17.25 21.10
C THR A 78 -13.25 -16.60 22.32
N GLY A 79 -12.68 -15.40 22.20
CA GLY A 79 -11.93 -14.71 23.28
C GLY A 79 -10.49 -15.17 23.47
N ASN A 80 -10.16 -16.40 23.06
CA ASN A 80 -8.80 -16.94 23.19
C ASN A 80 -7.76 -16.16 22.36
N LYS A 81 -6.64 -15.79 22.98
CA LYS A 81 -5.53 -15.07 22.33
C LYS A 81 -4.60 -16.05 21.62
N VAL A 82 -4.33 -15.83 20.35
CA VAL A 82 -3.35 -16.61 19.56
C VAL A 82 -2.33 -15.72 18.88
N ILE A 83 -1.11 -16.21 18.73
CA ILE A 83 -0.09 -15.54 17.94
C ILE A 83 -0.31 -15.86 16.46
N ARG A 84 -0.28 -14.84 15.62
CA ARG A 84 -0.38 -14.93 14.16
C ARG A 84 0.61 -13.99 13.51
N GLN A 85 1.07 -14.37 12.32
CA GLN A 85 1.89 -13.48 11.50
C GLN A 85 1.00 -12.45 10.79
N VAL A 86 1.39 -11.19 10.90
CA VAL A 86 0.78 -10.04 10.26
C VAL A 86 1.79 -9.50 9.25
N ILE A 87 1.33 -9.26 8.03
CA ILE A 87 2.16 -8.70 6.96
C ILE A 87 1.80 -7.23 6.79
N SER A 88 2.77 -6.35 6.91
CA SER A 88 2.64 -4.91 6.71
C SER A 88 3.62 -4.41 5.66
N ILE A 89 3.29 -3.29 5.02
CA ILE A 89 4.22 -2.60 4.11
C ILE A 89 4.61 -1.27 4.74
N LYS A 90 5.91 -1.12 5.01
CA LYS A 90 6.53 0.13 5.45
C LYS A 90 6.79 1.02 4.24
N THR A 91 6.12 2.16 4.19
CA THR A 91 6.38 3.18 3.17
C THR A 91 7.47 4.13 3.66
N ALA A 92 8.42 4.46 2.80
CA ALA A 92 9.35 5.56 3.05
C ALA A 92 8.57 6.85 2.79
N ASP A 93 8.29 7.55 3.88
CA ASP A 93 7.73 8.90 3.92
C ASP A 93 6.27 9.11 3.50
N LYS A 94 5.57 9.75 4.43
CA LYS A 94 4.17 10.17 4.38
C LYS A 94 3.98 11.09 3.16
N PRO A 95 2.97 10.91 2.28
CA PRO A 95 2.44 12.09 1.62
C PRO A 95 1.86 12.93 2.76
N ARG A 96 2.60 13.98 3.17
CA ARG A 96 2.03 15.08 3.94
C ARG A 96 0.73 15.42 3.23
N ARG A 97 -0.39 15.36 3.96
CA ARG A 97 -1.69 15.78 3.44
C ARG A 97 -1.44 17.11 2.74
N ALA A 98 -1.58 17.15 1.42
CA ALA A 98 -1.65 18.43 0.72
C ALA A 98 -2.89 19.11 1.32
N ASN A 99 -2.66 20.12 2.17
CA ASN A 99 -3.75 20.95 2.64
C ASN A 99 -4.33 21.62 1.39
N LEU A 100 -5.53 21.21 1.00
CA LEU A 100 -6.31 21.76 -0.11
C LEU A 100 -6.83 23.19 0.17
N ASN A 101 -6.15 23.97 1.00
CA ASN A 101 -6.50 25.33 1.38
C ASN A 101 -5.31 26.30 1.23
N SER A 102 -4.70 26.36 0.05
CA SER A 102 -3.72 27.41 -0.30
C SER A 102 -4.25 28.37 -1.36
N LYS A 103 -5.58 28.51 -1.49
CA LYS A 103 -6.23 29.29 -2.56
C LYS A 103 -6.86 30.62 -2.09
N SER A 104 -6.56 31.06 -0.87
CA SER A 104 -7.06 32.33 -0.32
C SER A 104 -6.03 33.47 -0.27
N ASP A 105 -4.75 33.20 -0.56
CA ASP A 105 -3.70 34.22 -0.35
C ASP A 105 -3.39 35.06 -1.60
N ASP A 106 -3.90 34.66 -2.78
CA ASP A 106 -3.66 35.37 -4.05
C ASP A 106 -4.52 36.64 -4.22
N VAL A 107 -5.59 36.81 -3.43
CA VAL A 107 -6.44 38.02 -3.50
C VAL A 107 -5.75 39.22 -2.82
N ASN A 108 -4.83 38.99 -1.88
CA ASN A 108 -4.16 40.07 -1.15
C ASN A 108 -2.84 40.53 -1.80
N ALA A 109 -2.36 39.83 -2.85
CA ALA A 109 -1.16 40.22 -3.58
C ALA A 109 -1.46 41.29 -4.65
N GLN A 110 -2.64 41.27 -5.26
CA GLN A 110 -3.04 42.26 -6.27
C GLN A 110 -3.35 43.63 -5.67
N LYS A 111 -3.76 43.68 -4.39
CA LYS A 111 -4.07 44.92 -3.67
C LYS A 111 -2.83 45.68 -3.16
N LYS A 112 -1.63 45.07 -3.19
CA LYS A 112 -0.37 45.71 -2.76
C LYS A 112 0.43 46.37 -3.88
N LEU A 113 0.06 46.14 -5.15
CA LEU A 113 0.78 46.71 -6.30
C LEU A 113 0.27 48.11 -6.69
N SER A 114 -0.93 48.49 -6.25
CA SER A 114 -1.53 49.81 -6.51
C SER A 114 -0.97 50.94 -5.63
N ASP A 115 -0.29 50.60 -4.54
CA ASP A 115 0.09 51.56 -3.49
C ASP A 115 1.59 51.89 -3.50
N LEU A 116 2.32 51.49 -4.55
CA LEU A 116 3.73 51.84 -4.71
C LEU A 116 3.87 53.26 -5.27
N PRO A 117 4.70 54.14 -4.67
CA PRO A 117 4.89 55.49 -5.17
C PRO A 117 5.59 55.45 -6.54
N VAL A 118 4.92 55.98 -7.57
CA VAL A 118 5.51 56.21 -8.89
C VAL A 118 6.68 57.19 -8.71
N LYS A 119 7.92 56.72 -8.93
CA LYS A 119 9.10 57.58 -8.92
C LYS A 119 8.98 58.61 -10.06
N PRO A 120 9.20 59.91 -9.83
CA PRO A 120 9.14 60.91 -10.88
C PRO A 120 10.26 60.67 -11.91
N SER A 121 9.88 60.72 -13.19
CA SER A 121 10.76 60.57 -14.34
C SER A 121 11.76 61.74 -14.42
N VAL A 122 13.04 61.43 -14.45
CA VAL A 122 14.13 62.41 -14.65
C VAL A 122 14.10 62.86 -16.12
N LYS A 123 13.92 64.17 -16.35
CA LYS A 123 13.99 64.80 -17.67
C LYS A 123 15.40 64.64 -18.27
N LYS A 124 15.51 64.06 -19.47
CA LYS A 124 16.72 64.13 -20.30
C LYS A 124 16.94 65.60 -20.69
N SER A 125 17.99 66.22 -20.16
CA SER A 125 18.50 67.49 -20.67
C SER A 125 19.24 67.24 -21.99
N ALA A 126 18.75 67.86 -23.06
CA ALA A 126 19.45 67.95 -24.33
C ALA A 126 20.63 68.92 -24.17
N THR A 127 21.85 68.45 -24.39
CA THR A 127 23.00 69.33 -24.62
C THR A 127 23.25 69.46 -26.12
N ARG A 128 23.26 70.72 -26.55
CA ARG A 128 23.53 71.26 -27.89
C ARG A 128 25.04 71.44 -28.11
N GLY A 129 25.50 71.20 -29.35
CA GLY A 129 26.71 71.79 -29.95
C GLY A 129 28.01 70.99 -29.73
N LYS A 130 28.95 70.89 -30.68
CA LYS A 130 29.20 71.61 -31.94
C LYS A 130 29.40 70.63 -33.10
#